data_AF-A0A3L7DX32-F1
#
_entry.id   AF-A0A3L7DX32-F1
#
_cell.length_a   1.000
_cell.length_b   1.000
_cell.length_c   1.000
_cell.angle_alpha   90.00
_cell.angle_beta   90.00
_cell.angle_gamma   90.00
#
_symmetry.space_group_name_H-M   'P 1'
#
loop_
_entity.id
_entity.type
_entity.pdbx_description
1 polymer ?
#
loop_
_entity_poly.entity_id
_entity_poly.type
_entity_poly.pdbx_seq_one_letter_code
_entity_poly.pdbx_strand_id
1 'polypeptide(L)'
;MKNFLAMLIPCVLFPFLAVLAPAVYAADTQFPLKPPDLSSPRATLNTFLTTSDELSDLLLEEYRGVPTRAGYFRKLEFERDLERMLDLSAVPPAARRELGRDAIHHLYDVLSRIELPTWDQIPDASVFAEADDEEAKSIGRRISWTIPNTEITLERVADGPRAGEFVFSSLTVARVREFYDNVGGLPYRRDVPLKNYAQMRSYLAMGGWMIPSSFIEAMPKWLKYTISLLSHKSDIKKA
;
A
#
# COMPACT_ATOMS: atom_id res chain seq x y z
N MET A 1 83.21 -7.62 0.57
CA MET A 1 82.64 -8.79 1.29
C MET A 1 81.12 -8.63 1.22
N LYS A 2 80.42 -9.35 0.33
CA LYS A 2 79.74 -10.65 0.62
C LYS A 2 78.72 -10.45 1.77
N ASN A 3 77.39 -10.51 1.66
CA ASN A 3 76.46 -11.37 0.89
C ASN A 3 75.06 -10.68 0.80
N PHE A 4 74.32 -10.70 -0.32
CA PHE A 4 73.30 -11.70 -0.70
C PHE A 4 72.33 -12.12 0.43
N LEU A 5 71.09 -11.63 0.38
CA LEU A 5 69.90 -12.38 0.79
C LEU A 5 68.75 -12.04 -0.18
N ALA A 6 68.37 -13.03 -0.98
CA ALA A 6 67.16 -13.03 -1.78
C ALA A 6 66.01 -13.61 -0.95
N MET A 7 64.81 -13.02 -0.98
CA MET A 7 63.57 -13.78 -0.80
C MET A 7 62.31 -13.01 -1.22
N LEU A 8 61.67 -13.55 -2.27
CA LEU A 8 60.21 -13.68 -2.50
C LEU A 8 59.35 -12.45 -2.83
N ILE A 9 58.94 -12.39 -4.09
CA ILE A 9 57.65 -11.86 -4.58
C ILE A 9 56.63 -13.03 -4.51
N PRO A 10 55.38 -12.82 -4.05
CA PRO A 10 54.29 -12.72 -5.02
C PRO A 10 53.22 -11.67 -4.70
N CYS A 11 52.79 -11.02 -5.79
CA CYS A 11 51.46 -10.49 -6.04
C CYS A 11 50.36 -10.97 -5.08
N VAL A 12 49.67 -10.03 -4.43
CA VAL A 12 48.22 -10.14 -4.25
C VAL A 12 47.61 -8.79 -4.59
N LEU A 13 46.97 -8.75 -5.76
CA LEU A 13 46.01 -7.73 -6.17
C LEU A 13 45.08 -7.41 -5.00
N PHE A 14 45.03 -6.15 -4.57
CA PHE A 14 43.94 -5.67 -3.73
C PHE A 14 42.74 -5.45 -4.65
N PRO A 15 41.68 -6.27 -4.60
CA PRO A 15 40.52 -5.99 -5.41
C PRO A 15 39.85 -4.75 -4.82
N PHE A 16 39.70 -3.74 -5.68
CA PHE A 16 38.80 -2.62 -5.51
C PHE A 16 37.40 -3.17 -5.24
N LEU A 17 37.03 -3.27 -3.97
CA LEU A 17 35.67 -3.62 -3.56
C LEU A 17 34.79 -2.41 -3.84
N ALA A 18 34.32 -2.30 -5.09
CA ALA A 18 33.21 -1.43 -5.44
C ALA A 18 32.00 -1.95 -4.67
N VAL A 19 31.72 -1.33 -3.52
CA VAL A 19 30.44 -1.47 -2.83
C VAL A 19 29.39 -0.87 -3.77
N LEU A 20 28.76 -1.73 -4.58
CA LEU A 20 27.48 -1.42 -5.17
C LEU A 20 26.50 -1.27 -4.00
N ALA A 21 26.33 -0.03 -3.54
CA ALA A 21 25.19 0.31 -2.74
C ALA A 21 23.95 -0.05 -3.59
N PRO A 22 22.98 -0.81 -3.05
CA PRO A 22 21.68 -0.90 -3.71
C PRO A 22 21.17 0.53 -3.84
N ALA A 23 20.79 0.91 -5.06
CA ALA A 23 20.03 2.12 -5.27
C ALA A 23 18.72 1.97 -4.51
N VAL A 24 18.72 2.39 -3.25
CA VAL A 24 17.50 2.67 -2.52
C VAL A 24 16.85 3.79 -3.31
N TYR A 25 15.73 3.48 -3.97
CA TYR A 25 14.90 4.50 -4.59
C TYR A 25 14.34 5.33 -3.43
N ALA A 26 15.07 6.38 -3.07
CA ALA A 26 14.59 7.38 -2.16
C ALA A 26 13.35 8.02 -2.80
N ALA A 27 12.25 8.08 -2.05
CA ALA A 27 11.14 8.94 -2.38
C ALA A 27 11.68 10.30 -2.84
N ASP A 28 11.23 10.78 -4.00
CA ASP A 28 11.71 11.99 -4.65
C ASP A 28 11.36 13.23 -3.80
N THR A 29 12.18 13.49 -2.77
CA THR A 29 12.02 14.63 -1.84
C THR A 29 12.21 15.99 -2.52
N GLN A 30 12.55 15.99 -3.81
CA GLN A 30 12.77 17.18 -4.61
C GLN A 30 11.47 17.99 -4.84
N PHE A 31 10.29 17.35 -4.75
CA PHE A 31 9.00 17.99 -5.00
C PHE A 31 7.95 17.64 -3.93
N PRO A 32 7.98 18.28 -2.74
CA PRO A 32 7.13 17.92 -1.59
C PRO A 32 5.61 18.13 -1.82
N LEU A 33 5.23 18.83 -2.89
CA LEU A 33 3.83 19.06 -3.28
C LEU A 33 3.42 18.29 -4.54
N LYS A 34 4.29 17.42 -5.06
CA LYS A 34 3.99 16.60 -6.23
C LYS A 34 2.88 15.61 -5.88
N PRO A 35 1.74 15.61 -6.59
CA PRO A 35 0.70 14.63 -6.35
C PRO A 35 1.16 13.23 -6.79
N PRO A 36 0.52 12.16 -6.28
CA PRO A 36 0.72 10.81 -6.80
C PRO A 36 0.40 10.75 -8.30
N ASP A 37 1.12 9.93 -9.04
CA ASP A 37 0.85 9.71 -10.47
C ASP A 37 -0.34 8.77 -10.65
N LEU A 38 -1.47 9.35 -11.02
CA LEU A 38 -2.74 8.67 -11.26
C LEU A 38 -3.17 8.75 -12.74
N SER A 39 -2.21 8.99 -13.65
CA SER A 39 -2.48 9.23 -15.08
C SER A 39 -3.04 8.02 -15.84
N SER A 40 -2.88 6.82 -15.29
CA SER A 40 -3.30 5.56 -15.92
C SER A 40 -3.47 4.44 -14.90
N PRO A 41 -4.11 3.31 -15.26
CA PRO A 41 -4.15 2.12 -14.43
C PRO A 41 -2.74 1.64 -14.03
N ARG A 42 -1.78 1.63 -14.96
CA ARG A 42 -0.38 1.26 -14.69
C ARG A 42 0.27 2.18 -13.66
N ALA A 43 0.16 3.49 -13.87
CA ALA A 43 0.73 4.49 -12.96
C ALA A 43 0.11 4.41 -11.56
N THR A 44 -1.22 4.27 -11.48
CA THR A 44 -1.96 4.19 -10.23
C THR A 44 -1.59 2.94 -9.45
N LEU A 45 -1.57 1.77 -10.10
CA LEU A 45 -1.24 0.51 -9.45
C LEU A 45 0.21 0.50 -8.94
N ASN A 46 1.15 1.02 -9.74
CA ASN A 46 2.53 1.16 -9.32
C ASN A 46 2.65 2.07 -8.09
N THR A 47 2.08 3.28 -8.17
CA THR A 47 2.11 4.25 -7.08
C THR A 47 1.47 3.68 -5.82
N PHE A 48 0.33 2.99 -5.93
CA PHE A 48 -0.33 2.36 -4.78
C PHE A 48 0.57 1.33 -4.07
N LEU A 49 1.20 0.44 -4.84
CA LEU A 49 2.07 -0.60 -4.29
C LEU A 49 3.34 0.00 -3.66
N THR A 50 4.02 0.91 -4.35
CA THR A 50 5.26 1.54 -3.85
C THR A 50 4.99 2.38 -2.61
N THR A 51 3.95 3.21 -2.62
CA THR A 51 3.58 4.04 -1.46
C THR A 51 3.15 3.19 -0.27
N SER A 52 2.49 2.04 -0.50
CA SER A 52 2.14 1.11 0.58
C SER A 52 3.36 0.36 1.13
N ASP A 53 4.37 0.09 0.30
CA ASP A 53 5.66 -0.46 0.72
C ASP A 53 6.41 0.53 1.61
N GLU A 54 6.54 1.79 1.17
CA GLU A 54 7.17 2.87 1.95
C GLU A 54 6.46 3.11 3.29
N LEU A 55 5.12 3.07 3.30
CA LEU A 55 4.34 3.11 4.53
C LEU A 55 4.64 1.90 5.43
N SER A 56 4.78 0.71 4.86
CA SER A 56 5.08 -0.51 5.61
C SER A 56 6.48 -0.48 6.23
N ASP A 57 7.48 0.00 5.48
CA ASP A 57 8.84 0.23 5.96
C ASP A 57 8.86 1.23 7.11
N LEU A 58 8.22 2.40 6.94
CA LEU A 58 8.08 3.39 8.01
C LEU A 58 7.49 2.79 9.28
N LEU A 59 6.49 1.92 9.12
CA LEU A 59 5.83 1.29 10.27
C LEU A 59 6.70 0.24 10.96
N LEU A 60 7.52 -0.48 10.21
CA LEU A 60 8.50 -1.42 10.75
C LEU A 60 9.64 -0.71 11.48
N GLU A 61 10.18 0.36 10.90
CA GLU A 61 11.33 1.07 11.43
C GLU A 61 10.96 1.91 12.66
N GLU A 62 9.93 2.74 12.55
CA GLU A 62 9.60 3.73 13.57
C GLU A 62 8.53 3.25 14.55
N TYR A 63 7.53 2.49 14.08
CA TYR A 63 6.34 2.17 14.88
C TYR A 63 6.46 0.91 15.74
N ARG A 64 7.36 -0.03 15.39
CA ARG A 64 7.75 -1.14 16.29
C ARG A 64 8.66 -0.68 17.42
N GLY A 65 9.53 0.29 17.15
CA GLY A 65 10.46 0.87 18.11
C GLY A 65 9.83 1.97 18.95
N VAL A 66 10.46 3.16 18.96
CA VAL A 66 9.93 4.34 19.65
C VAL A 66 9.27 5.24 18.59
N PRO A 67 7.93 5.26 18.49
CA PRO A 67 7.26 6.10 17.52
C PRO A 67 7.58 7.57 17.78
N THR A 68 7.81 8.33 16.71
CA THR A 68 8.07 9.76 16.79
C THR A 68 6.86 10.55 16.32
N ARG A 69 6.71 11.78 16.82
CA ARG A 69 5.67 12.69 16.31
C ARG A 69 5.84 12.95 14.81
N ALA A 70 7.08 13.08 14.34
CA ALA A 70 7.40 13.29 12.93
C ALA A 70 6.98 12.09 12.06
N GLY A 71 7.36 10.86 12.45
CA GLY A 71 6.97 9.63 11.79
C GLY A 71 5.47 9.43 11.73
N TYR A 72 4.75 9.80 12.79
CA TYR A 72 3.29 9.76 12.79
C TYR A 72 2.67 10.71 11.75
N PHE A 73 3.19 11.95 11.61
CA PHE A 73 2.68 12.85 10.57
C PHE A 73 3.06 12.38 9.17
N ARG A 74 4.26 11.83 8.97
CA ARG A 74 4.66 11.20 7.70
C ARG A 74 3.77 10.01 7.34
N LYS A 75 3.41 9.18 8.32
CA LYS A 75 2.41 8.10 8.17
C LYS A 75 1.07 8.66 7.68
N LEU A 76 0.60 9.77 8.27
CA LEU A 76 -0.66 10.40 7.85
C LEU A 76 -0.60 10.95 6.42
N GLU A 77 0.56 11.42 5.97
CA GLU A 77 0.78 11.86 4.59
C GLU A 77 0.65 10.68 3.62
N PHE A 78 1.32 9.56 3.89
CA PHE A 78 1.17 8.33 3.10
C PHE A 78 -0.27 7.82 3.06
N GLU A 79 -0.95 7.76 4.22
CA GLU A 79 -2.36 7.35 4.27
C GLU A 79 -3.25 8.27 3.44
N ARG A 80 -3.01 9.59 3.49
CA ARG A 80 -3.77 10.56 2.67
C ARG A 80 -3.55 10.34 1.19
N ASP A 81 -2.32 10.09 0.77
CA ASP A 81 -1.99 9.91 -0.64
C ASP A 81 -2.56 8.58 -1.18
N LEU A 82 -2.55 7.52 -0.37
CA LEU A 82 -3.23 6.26 -0.67
C LEU A 82 -4.76 6.41 -0.68
N GLU A 83 -5.34 7.17 0.25
CA GLU A 83 -6.79 7.45 0.29
C GLU A 83 -7.26 8.17 -0.99
N ARG A 84 -6.40 8.97 -1.64
CA ARG A 84 -6.72 9.58 -2.94
C ARG A 84 -6.93 8.53 -4.02
N MET A 85 -6.25 7.39 -3.95
CA MET A 85 -6.34 6.34 -4.98
C MET A 85 -7.64 5.54 -4.88
N LEU A 86 -8.51 5.83 -3.91
CA LEU A 86 -9.80 5.16 -3.71
C LEU A 86 -10.96 6.08 -4.07
N ASP A 87 -11.96 5.55 -4.80
CA ASP A 87 -13.25 6.20 -4.93
C ASP A 87 -14.11 5.97 -3.67
N LEU A 88 -14.05 6.94 -2.76
CA LEU A 88 -14.84 6.97 -1.52
C LEU A 88 -16.16 7.73 -1.67
N SER A 89 -16.63 8.01 -2.90
CA SER A 89 -17.85 8.80 -3.15
C SER A 89 -19.10 8.16 -2.53
N ALA A 90 -19.18 6.82 -2.56
CA ALA A 90 -20.25 6.04 -1.96
C ALA A 90 -20.14 5.89 -0.43
N VAL A 91 -19.03 6.34 0.18
CA VAL A 91 -18.81 6.24 1.63
C VAL A 91 -19.24 7.54 2.33
N PRO A 92 -20.05 7.46 3.42
CA PRO A 92 -20.45 8.64 4.17
C PRO A 92 -19.25 9.43 4.71
N PRO A 93 -19.23 10.78 4.67
CA PRO A 93 -18.08 11.60 5.06
C PRO A 93 -17.46 11.25 6.42
N ALA A 94 -18.31 10.96 7.43
CA ALA A 94 -17.87 10.60 8.78
C ALA A 94 -17.11 9.27 8.85
N ALA A 95 -17.35 8.35 7.89
CA ALA A 95 -16.75 7.02 7.86
C ALA A 95 -15.58 6.91 6.87
N ARG A 96 -15.38 7.90 5.97
CA ARG A 96 -14.37 7.84 4.89
C ARG A 96 -12.96 7.57 5.39
N ARG A 97 -12.56 8.21 6.48
CA ARG A 97 -11.21 8.03 7.02
C ARG A 97 -10.99 6.61 7.54
N GLU A 98 -11.94 6.05 8.28
CA GLU A 98 -11.80 4.70 8.81
C GLU A 98 -11.91 3.65 7.70
N LEU A 99 -12.97 3.71 6.90
CA LEU A 99 -13.22 2.73 5.84
C LEU A 99 -12.20 2.83 4.69
N GLY A 100 -11.71 4.03 4.39
CA GLY A 100 -10.65 4.24 3.40
C GLY A 100 -9.34 3.57 3.83
N ARG A 101 -8.96 3.73 5.10
CA ARG A 101 -7.78 3.04 5.67
C ARG A 101 -7.93 1.53 5.61
N ASP A 102 -9.07 1.01 6.07
CA ASP A 102 -9.35 -0.42 6.02
C ASP A 102 -9.26 -0.96 4.59
N ALA A 103 -9.79 -0.21 3.62
CA ALA A 103 -9.71 -0.55 2.21
C ALA A 103 -8.26 -0.56 1.69
N ILE A 104 -7.43 0.42 2.05
CA ILE A 104 -6.00 0.44 1.68
C ILE A 104 -5.30 -0.84 2.16
N HIS A 105 -5.48 -1.20 3.45
CA HIS A 105 -4.79 -2.35 4.02
C HIS A 105 -5.26 -3.68 3.42
N HIS A 106 -6.56 -3.86 3.24
CA HIS A 106 -7.11 -5.06 2.60
C HIS A 106 -6.67 -5.16 1.14
N LEU A 107 -6.73 -4.05 0.38
CA LEU A 107 -6.36 -4.04 -1.02
C LEU A 107 -4.88 -4.34 -1.21
N TYR A 108 -4.00 -3.75 -0.42
CA TYR A 108 -2.57 -4.03 -0.47
C TYR A 108 -2.25 -5.51 -0.21
N ASP A 109 -2.90 -6.11 0.79
CA ASP A 109 -2.71 -7.53 1.13
C ASP A 109 -3.25 -8.45 0.01
N VAL A 110 -4.41 -8.11 -0.58
CA VAL A 110 -5.00 -8.82 -1.73
C VAL A 110 -4.06 -8.75 -2.94
N LEU A 111 -3.65 -7.54 -3.34
CA LEU A 111 -2.78 -7.32 -4.50
C LEU A 111 -1.41 -7.99 -4.34
N SER A 112 -0.95 -8.18 -3.10
CA SER A 112 0.31 -8.87 -2.81
C SER A 112 0.21 -10.40 -2.83
N ARG A 113 -0.99 -10.98 -2.95
CA ARG A 113 -1.25 -12.43 -2.91
C ARG A 113 -1.86 -13.00 -4.20
N ILE A 114 -2.44 -12.16 -5.05
CA ILE A 114 -2.99 -12.55 -6.36
C ILE A 114 -1.96 -12.45 -7.48
N GLU A 115 -2.25 -13.07 -8.62
CA GLU A 115 -1.48 -12.82 -9.85
C GLU A 115 -1.78 -11.42 -10.37
N LEU A 116 -0.73 -10.62 -10.54
CA LEU A 116 -0.82 -9.38 -11.28
C LEU A 116 -0.25 -9.61 -12.69
N PRO A 117 -0.84 -9.00 -13.72
CA PRO A 117 -0.26 -9.00 -15.06
C PRO A 117 1.11 -8.33 -15.06
N THR A 118 1.94 -8.62 -16.07
CA THR A 118 3.23 -7.94 -16.23
C THR A 118 3.01 -6.45 -16.51
N TRP A 119 3.99 -5.60 -16.17
CA TRP A 119 3.83 -4.15 -16.26
C TRP A 119 3.47 -3.64 -17.66
N ASP A 120 3.99 -4.29 -18.71
CA ASP A 120 3.68 -4.00 -20.12
C ASP A 120 2.23 -4.32 -20.50
N GLN A 121 1.58 -5.26 -19.82
CA GLN A 121 0.19 -5.65 -20.06
C GLN A 121 -0.83 -4.75 -19.35
N ILE A 122 -0.41 -3.99 -18.34
CA ILE A 122 -1.28 -3.04 -17.66
C ILE A 122 -1.40 -1.79 -18.54
N PRO A 123 -2.61 -1.28 -18.88
CA PRO A 123 -2.75 -0.09 -19.71
C PRO A 123 -2.08 1.15 -19.11
N ASP A 124 -1.31 1.87 -19.94
CA ASP A 124 -0.84 3.21 -19.64
C ASP A 124 -1.79 4.28 -20.20
N ALA A 125 -1.40 5.54 -20.05
CA ALA A 125 -2.20 6.68 -20.47
C ALA A 125 -2.44 6.72 -21.99
N SER A 126 -1.55 6.13 -22.80
CA SER A 126 -1.69 6.15 -24.27
C SER A 126 -2.91 5.37 -24.75
N VAL A 127 -3.30 4.31 -24.03
CA VAL A 127 -4.48 3.48 -24.34
C VAL A 127 -5.78 4.27 -24.23
N PHE A 128 -5.80 5.35 -23.43
CA PHE A 128 -6.99 6.16 -23.16
C PHE A 128 -6.89 7.57 -23.76
N ALA A 129 -5.88 7.86 -24.58
CA ALA A 129 -5.63 9.20 -25.10
C ALA A 129 -6.79 9.75 -25.95
N GLU A 130 -7.51 8.87 -26.65
CA GLU A 130 -8.65 9.22 -27.51
C GLU A 130 -10.00 9.03 -26.80
N ALA A 131 -10.00 8.59 -25.54
CA ALA A 131 -11.23 8.30 -24.81
C ALA A 131 -11.86 9.60 -24.26
N ASP A 132 -13.06 9.91 -24.73
CA ASP A 132 -13.84 11.07 -24.30
C ASP A 132 -14.71 10.73 -23.08
N ASP A 133 -14.45 11.40 -21.96
CA ASP A 133 -15.19 11.21 -20.71
C ASP A 133 -16.67 11.64 -20.84
N GLU A 134 -16.98 12.67 -21.63
CA GLU A 134 -18.35 13.14 -21.85
C GLU A 134 -19.14 12.20 -22.75
N GLU A 135 -18.51 11.67 -23.79
CA GLU A 135 -19.11 10.62 -24.63
C GLU A 135 -19.40 9.37 -23.77
N ALA A 136 -18.41 8.90 -23.01
CA ALA A 136 -18.57 7.73 -22.13
C ALA A 136 -19.73 7.93 -21.14
N LYS A 137 -19.83 9.10 -20.50
CA LYS A 137 -20.95 9.44 -19.61
C LYS A 137 -22.29 9.44 -20.33
N SER A 138 -22.36 10.00 -21.55
CA SER A 138 -23.62 10.12 -22.30
C SER A 138 -24.29 8.77 -22.60
N ILE A 139 -23.48 7.71 -22.73
CA ILE A 139 -23.94 6.33 -22.93
C ILE A 139 -23.92 5.49 -21.64
N GLY A 140 -23.72 6.12 -20.48
CA GLY A 140 -23.71 5.46 -19.17
C GLY A 140 -22.50 4.54 -18.92
N ARG A 141 -21.39 4.73 -19.63
CA ARG A 141 -20.14 3.98 -19.46
C ARG A 141 -19.13 4.79 -18.63
N ARG A 142 -18.19 4.06 -18.02
CA ARG A 142 -16.99 4.64 -17.39
C ARG A 142 -15.75 4.07 -18.05
N ILE A 143 -14.78 4.93 -18.33
CA ILE A 143 -13.45 4.51 -18.77
C ILE A 143 -12.80 3.78 -17.59
N SER A 144 -12.47 2.52 -17.79
CA SER A 144 -12.04 1.64 -16.71
C SER A 144 -11.16 0.51 -17.21
N TRP A 145 -10.39 -0.07 -16.28
CA TRP A 145 -9.63 -1.29 -16.50
C TRP A 145 -9.77 -2.19 -15.27
N THR A 146 -10.00 -3.47 -15.50
CA THR A 146 -10.13 -4.47 -14.45
C THR A 146 -8.92 -5.40 -14.48
N ILE A 147 -8.33 -5.66 -13.30
CA ILE A 147 -7.22 -6.58 -13.17
C ILE A 147 -7.68 -7.97 -13.66
N PRO A 148 -6.97 -8.63 -14.59
CA PRO A 148 -7.37 -9.92 -15.13
C PRO A 148 -7.69 -10.97 -14.06
N ASN A 149 -8.71 -11.78 -14.30
CA ASN A 149 -9.19 -12.82 -13.36
C ASN A 149 -9.65 -12.30 -11.99
N THR A 150 -10.03 -11.02 -11.90
CA THR A 150 -10.59 -10.41 -10.69
C THR A 150 -11.74 -9.46 -11.02
N GLU A 151 -12.39 -8.95 -9.98
CA GLU A 151 -13.38 -7.86 -10.05
C GLU A 151 -12.81 -6.54 -9.51
N ILE A 152 -11.47 -6.43 -9.40
CA ILE A 152 -10.77 -5.23 -8.92
C ILE A 152 -10.59 -4.28 -10.11
N THR A 153 -11.28 -3.16 -10.08
CA THR A 153 -11.37 -2.21 -11.19
C THR A 153 -10.78 -0.85 -10.82
N LEU A 154 -9.95 -0.32 -11.72
CA LEU A 154 -9.53 1.07 -11.74
C LEU A 154 -10.43 1.84 -12.72
N GLU A 155 -11.06 2.90 -12.25
CA GLU A 155 -11.94 3.77 -13.03
C GLU A 155 -11.33 5.15 -13.16
N ARG A 156 -11.48 5.77 -14.33
CA ARG A 156 -11.13 7.16 -14.54
C ARG A 156 -12.21 8.05 -13.92
N VAL A 157 -11.80 8.96 -13.06
CA VAL A 157 -12.68 9.96 -12.45
C VAL A 157 -13.23 10.85 -13.55
N ALA A 158 -14.54 10.91 -13.66
CA ALA A 158 -15.19 11.56 -14.78
C ALA A 158 -15.43 13.07 -14.53
N ASP A 159 -15.59 13.49 -13.26
CA ASP A 159 -16.03 14.83 -12.89
C ASP A 159 -15.25 15.43 -11.72
N GLY A 160 -15.30 16.76 -11.62
CA GLY A 160 -14.75 17.53 -10.50
C GLY A 160 -13.26 17.82 -10.62
N PRO A 161 -12.63 18.31 -9.54
CA PRO A 161 -11.23 18.77 -9.57
C PRO A 161 -10.21 17.64 -9.79
N ARG A 162 -10.65 16.39 -9.76
CA ARG A 162 -9.84 15.18 -9.95
C ARG A 162 -10.17 14.46 -11.26
N ALA A 163 -10.97 15.08 -12.14
CA ALA A 163 -11.33 14.50 -13.42
C ALA A 163 -10.05 14.10 -14.20
N GLY A 164 -10.09 12.93 -14.81
CA GLY A 164 -8.98 12.35 -15.56
C GLY A 164 -8.06 11.43 -14.77
N GLU A 165 -8.06 11.48 -13.42
CA GLU A 165 -7.26 10.57 -12.57
C GLU A 165 -7.88 9.16 -12.55
N PHE A 166 -7.07 8.10 -12.55
CA PHE A 166 -7.51 6.72 -12.32
C PHE A 166 -7.49 6.39 -10.82
N VAL A 167 -8.57 5.78 -10.32
CA VAL A 167 -8.72 5.38 -8.91
C VAL A 167 -9.39 4.02 -8.81
N PHE A 168 -9.16 3.27 -7.73
CA PHE A 168 -9.90 2.05 -7.45
C PHE A 168 -11.39 2.38 -7.29
N SER A 169 -12.22 1.69 -8.06
CA SER A 169 -13.65 1.99 -8.16
C SER A 169 -14.35 1.86 -6.80
N SER A 170 -15.46 2.57 -6.63
CA SER A 170 -16.28 2.47 -5.41
C SER A 170 -16.80 1.05 -5.18
N LEU A 171 -17.04 0.28 -6.25
CA LEU A 171 -17.38 -1.15 -6.15
C LEU A 171 -16.22 -1.99 -5.60
N THR A 172 -14.98 -1.72 -6.05
CA THR A 172 -13.78 -2.36 -5.51
C THR A 172 -13.63 -2.04 -4.03
N VAL A 173 -13.76 -0.78 -3.65
CA VAL A 173 -13.67 -0.34 -2.25
C VAL A 173 -14.74 -1.01 -1.39
N ALA A 174 -15.97 -1.13 -1.89
CA ALA A 174 -17.07 -1.76 -1.15
C ALA A 174 -16.86 -3.26 -0.91
N ARG A 175 -16.16 -3.95 -1.82
CA ARG A 175 -15.95 -5.41 -1.78
C ARG A 175 -14.56 -5.84 -1.34
N VAL A 176 -13.66 -4.91 -1.06
CA VAL A 176 -12.26 -5.21 -0.73
C VAL A 176 -12.10 -6.17 0.46
N ARG A 177 -13.01 -6.13 1.44
CA ARG A 177 -13.02 -7.08 2.56
C ARG A 177 -13.35 -8.50 2.09
N GLU A 178 -14.36 -8.66 1.25
CA GLU A 178 -14.70 -9.96 0.64
C GLU A 178 -13.50 -10.52 -0.14
N PHE A 179 -12.81 -9.68 -0.92
CA PHE A 179 -11.60 -10.09 -1.63
C PHE A 179 -10.51 -10.54 -0.68
N TYR A 180 -10.28 -9.81 0.42
CA TYR A 180 -9.32 -10.19 1.45
C TYR A 180 -9.66 -11.52 2.11
N ASP A 181 -10.93 -11.73 2.48
CA ASP A 181 -11.39 -12.96 3.12
C ASP A 181 -11.14 -14.20 2.21
N ASN A 182 -11.25 -14.02 0.89
CA ASN A 182 -11.00 -15.08 -0.09
C ASN A 182 -9.50 -15.42 -0.28
N VAL A 183 -8.59 -14.44 -0.14
CA VAL A 183 -7.17 -14.63 -0.49
C VAL A 183 -6.20 -14.50 0.70
N GLY A 184 -6.67 -14.09 1.87
CA GLY A 184 -5.82 -13.79 3.04
C GLY A 184 -5.01 -14.98 3.57
N GLY A 185 -5.41 -16.21 3.22
CA GLY A 185 -4.67 -17.43 3.52
C GLY A 185 -3.61 -17.83 2.48
N LEU A 186 -3.59 -17.22 1.30
CA LEU A 186 -2.64 -17.54 0.22
C LEU A 186 -1.25 -16.97 0.51
N PRO A 187 -0.15 -17.62 0.09
CA PRO A 187 1.18 -17.05 0.26
C PRO A 187 1.33 -15.73 -0.53
N TYR A 188 2.18 -14.84 -0.02
CA TYR A 188 2.59 -13.64 -0.75
C TYR A 188 3.32 -14.02 -2.05
N ARG A 189 3.00 -13.32 -3.14
CA ARG A 189 3.61 -13.50 -4.47
C ARG A 189 4.68 -12.46 -4.79
N ARG A 190 4.76 -11.39 -4.00
CA ARG A 190 5.82 -10.38 -4.04
C ARG A 190 6.48 -10.27 -2.68
N ASP A 191 7.67 -9.70 -2.65
CA ASP A 191 8.27 -9.31 -1.38
C ASP A 191 7.48 -8.13 -0.81
N VAL A 192 7.10 -8.24 0.46
CA VAL A 192 6.36 -7.21 1.17
C VAL A 192 7.09 -6.92 2.47
N PRO A 193 7.36 -5.65 2.81
CA PRO A 193 8.09 -5.34 4.02
C PRO A 193 7.38 -5.88 5.26
N LEU A 194 6.06 -5.60 5.36
CA LEU A 194 5.24 -5.96 6.51
C LEU A 194 4.15 -6.95 6.11
N LYS A 195 4.33 -8.20 6.54
CA LYS A 195 3.36 -9.29 6.33
C LYS A 195 2.19 -9.21 7.32
N ASN A 196 1.03 -9.65 6.86
CA ASN A 196 -0.25 -9.76 7.57
C ASN A 196 -0.72 -8.43 8.19
N TYR A 197 -0.45 -7.31 7.52
CA TYR A 197 -0.81 -5.98 8.00
C TYR A 197 -2.30 -5.87 8.35
N ALA A 198 -3.17 -6.35 7.46
CA ALA A 198 -4.61 -6.29 7.67
C ALA A 198 -5.06 -6.96 8.98
N GLN A 199 -4.35 -7.99 9.44
CA GLN A 199 -4.62 -8.67 10.71
C GLN A 199 -4.03 -7.91 11.91
N MET A 200 -2.93 -7.18 11.69
CA MET A 200 -2.25 -6.38 12.72
C MET A 200 -2.90 -5.01 12.96
N ARG A 201 -3.96 -4.66 12.21
CA ARG A 201 -4.72 -3.39 12.29
C ARG A 201 -4.97 -2.95 13.74
N SER A 202 -5.49 -3.84 14.58
CA SER A 202 -5.88 -3.53 15.96
C SER A 202 -4.72 -2.99 16.80
N TYR A 203 -3.49 -3.38 16.49
CA TYR A 203 -2.29 -3.00 17.24
C TYR A 203 -1.61 -1.76 16.66
N LEU A 204 -1.65 -1.60 15.33
CA LEU A 204 -1.01 -0.47 14.64
C LEU A 204 -1.89 0.79 14.60
N ALA A 205 -3.21 0.63 14.68
CA ALA A 205 -4.15 1.75 14.65
C ALA A 205 -4.29 2.48 16.01
N MET A 206 -4.05 1.81 17.14
CA MET A 206 -4.43 2.31 18.47
C MET A 206 -3.40 3.24 19.15
N GLY A 207 -2.15 3.28 18.71
CA GLY A 207 -1.06 3.82 19.55
C GLY A 207 -0.81 5.33 19.49
N GLY A 208 -1.29 6.03 18.46
CA GLY A 208 -0.73 7.36 18.12
C GLY A 208 0.80 7.33 18.10
N TRP A 209 1.46 8.48 18.32
CA TRP A 209 2.93 8.50 18.41
C TRP A 209 3.46 8.26 19.83
N MET A 210 2.60 8.09 20.84
CA MET A 210 3.01 7.99 22.25
C MET A 210 3.08 6.55 22.75
N ILE A 211 2.44 5.61 22.07
CA ILE A 211 2.38 4.21 22.47
C ILE A 211 2.98 3.34 21.36
N PRO A 212 4.18 2.77 21.56
CA PRO A 212 4.78 1.81 20.63
C PRO A 212 3.87 0.61 20.33
N SER A 213 3.92 0.09 19.10
CA SER A 213 3.20 -1.16 18.79
C SER A 213 3.75 -2.35 19.55
N SER A 214 5.06 -2.39 19.84
CA SER A 214 5.70 -3.42 20.68
C SER A 214 5.13 -3.45 22.11
N PHE A 215 4.77 -2.30 22.67
CA PHE A 215 4.10 -2.22 23.97
C PHE A 215 2.71 -2.86 23.92
N ILE A 216 1.94 -2.61 22.86
CA ILE A 216 0.62 -3.24 22.65
C ILE A 216 0.78 -4.74 22.37
N GLU A 217 1.79 -5.15 21.61
CA GLU A 217 2.11 -6.56 21.34
C GLU A 217 2.54 -7.31 22.61
N ALA A 218 3.19 -6.65 23.56
CA ALA A 218 3.55 -7.25 24.85
C ALA A 218 2.35 -7.41 25.81
N MET A 219 1.22 -6.75 25.54
CA MET A 219 0.04 -6.85 26.41
C MET A 219 -0.53 -8.28 26.45
N PRO A 220 -1.17 -8.69 27.55
CA PRO A 220 -1.97 -9.91 27.59
C PRO A 220 -3.07 -9.89 26.52
N LYS A 221 -3.41 -11.06 25.95
CA LYS A 221 -4.43 -11.18 24.88
C LYS A 221 -5.77 -10.53 25.26
N TRP A 222 -6.20 -10.62 26.51
CA TRP A 222 -7.49 -10.06 26.96
C TRP A 222 -7.58 -8.53 26.82
N LEU A 223 -6.45 -7.81 26.87
CA LEU A 223 -6.38 -6.35 26.74
C LEU A 223 -6.34 -5.88 25.27
N LYS A 224 -6.11 -6.82 24.34
CA LYS A 224 -5.96 -6.58 22.90
C LYS A 224 -7.27 -6.69 22.11
N TYR A 225 -8.35 -7.14 22.74
CA TYR A 225 -9.64 -7.26 22.08
C TYR A 225 -10.41 -5.95 22.21
N THR A 226 -10.82 -5.39 21.07
CA THR A 226 -11.83 -4.34 21.05
C THR A 226 -13.18 -4.95 21.39
N ILE A 227 -13.85 -4.44 22.42
CA ILE A 227 -15.26 -4.79 22.67
C ILE A 227 -16.07 -4.16 21.54
N SER A 228 -16.39 -4.94 20.51
CA SER A 228 -17.36 -4.53 19.50
C SER A 228 -18.74 -4.58 20.14
N LEU A 229 -19.27 -3.42 20.56
CA LEU A 229 -20.61 -3.29 21.15
C LEU A 229 -21.75 -3.43 20.12
N LEU A 230 -21.51 -3.95 18.92
CA LEU A 230 -22.51 -4.11 17.85
C LEU A 230 -22.61 -5.54 17.32
N SER A 231 -22.66 -6.54 18.21
CA SER A 231 -23.21 -7.86 17.86
C SER A 231 -23.84 -8.53 19.07
N HIS A 232 -24.99 -8.02 19.52
CA HIS A 232 -25.88 -8.79 20.37
C HIS A 232 -27.34 -8.51 20.04
N LYS A 233 -27.80 -9.08 18.93
CA LYS A 233 -29.24 -9.27 18.69
C LYS A 233 -29.54 -10.52 17.88
N SER A 234 -28.97 -11.65 18.27
CA SER A 234 -29.54 -12.96 17.98
C SER A 234 -28.91 -13.97 18.92
N ASP A 235 -29.51 -14.18 20.09
CA ASP A 235 -29.53 -15.48 20.80
C ASP A 235 -30.22 -15.32 22.17
N ILE A 236 -31.47 -14.87 22.13
CA ILE A 236 -32.43 -15.19 23.20
C ILE A 236 -33.71 -15.67 22.51
N LYS A 237 -33.66 -16.90 22.02
CA LYS A 237 -34.80 -17.82 21.87
C LYS A 237 -34.27 -19.19 21.47
N LYS A 238 -33.92 -19.99 22.50
CA LYS A 238 -34.16 -21.45 22.61
C LYS A 238 -33.32 -22.02 23.76
N ALA A 239 -33.94 -22.08 24.94
CA ALA A 239 -33.92 -23.20 25.87
C ALA A 239 -34.94 -22.86 26.97
#